data_AF-A0A137QSI4-F1
#
_entry.id   AF-A0A137QSI4-F1
#
_cell.length_a   1.000
_cell.length_b   1.000
_cell.length_c   1.000
_cell.angle_alpha   90.00
_cell.angle_beta   90.00
_cell.angle_gamma   90.00
#
_symmetry.space_group_name_H-M   'P 1'
#
loop_
_entity.id
_entity.type
_entity.pdbx_description
1 polymer ?
#
loop_
_entity_poly.entity_id
_entity_poly.type
_entity_poly.pdbx_seq_one_letter_code
_entity_poly.pdbx_strand_id
1 'polypeptide(L)' 'MLNKPDIHPNTAMNQWILAILMFDFELVHIPEVKHKSPDGLSRRRIAEDEGETGSEGVEEAEDWIDEVIGYGV' A
#
# COMPACT_ATOMS: atom_id res chain seq x y z
N MET A 1 12.85 1.72 9.73
CA MET A 1 11.57 1.40 9.06
C MET A 1 11.66 1.67 7.57
N LEU A 2 11.71 2.91 7.06
CA LEU A 2 11.92 3.10 5.59
C LEU A 2 13.36 2.84 5.12
N ASN A 3 14.35 3.40 5.83
CA ASN A 3 15.76 3.28 5.42
C ASN A 3 16.39 1.91 5.74
N LYS A 4 15.71 1.11 6.57
CA LYS A 4 16.11 -0.23 7.06
C LYS A 4 14.83 -0.97 7.47
N PRO A 5 14.13 -1.61 6.50
CA PRO A 5 12.87 -2.30 6.76
C PRO A 5 13.07 -3.61 7.55
N ASP A 6 14.19 -4.30 7.33
CA ASP A 6 14.58 -5.57 7.95
C ASP A 6 14.75 -5.58 9.49
N ILE A 7 14.83 -4.41 10.14
CA ILE A 7 15.09 -4.31 11.59
C ILE A 7 13.88 -4.70 12.45
N HIS A 8 12.66 -4.61 11.93
CA HIS A 8 11.45 -4.91 12.69
C HIS A 8 10.82 -6.24 12.25
N PRO A 9 10.24 -7.03 13.18
CA PRO A 9 9.67 -8.35 12.89
C PRO A 9 8.34 -8.31 12.12
N ASN A 10 7.95 -7.15 11.57
CA ASN A 10 6.71 -7.03 10.81
C ASN A 10 6.95 -7.38 9.34
N THR A 11 6.92 -8.67 9.03
CA THR A 11 7.18 -9.22 7.69
C THR A 11 6.32 -8.57 6.61
N ALA A 12 5.00 -8.46 6.83
CA ALA A 12 4.08 -7.89 5.85
C ALA A 12 4.38 -6.42 5.56
N MET A 13 4.54 -5.59 6.61
CA MET A 13 4.87 -4.17 6.41
C MET A 13 6.22 -3.98 5.72
N ASN A 14 7.19 -4.85 5.99
CA ASN A 14 8.50 -4.78 5.34
C ASN A 14 8.41 -5.14 3.85
N GLN A 15 7.60 -6.14 3.46
CA GLN A 15 7.36 -6.49 2.06
C GLN A 15 6.75 -5.32 1.29
N TRP A 16 5.70 -4.69 1.85
CA TRP A 16 5.08 -3.51 1.24
C TRP A 16 6.04 -2.32 1.14
N ILE A 17 6.87 -2.06 2.17
CA ILE A 17 7.88 -1.01 2.09
C ILE A 17 8.90 -1.30 0.98
N LEU A 18 9.37 -2.54 0.86
CA LEU A 18 10.29 -2.94 -0.20
C LEU A 18 9.67 -2.76 -1.59
N ALA A 19 8.42 -3.17 -1.78
CA ALA A 19 7.68 -2.99 -3.05
C ALA A 19 7.55 -1.51 -3.42
N ILE A 20 7.17 -0.66 -2.47
CA ILE A 20 7.04 0.79 -2.70
C ILE A 20 8.39 1.39 -3.08
N LEU A 21 9.49 0.97 -2.45
CA LEU A 21 10.84 1.46 -2.74
C LEU A 21 11.39 1.05 -4.11
N MET A 22 10.68 0.20 -4.87
CA MET A 22 11.03 -0.12 -6.27
C MET A 22 10.71 1.03 -7.24
N PHE A 23 9.87 1.98 -6.83
CA PHE A 23 9.49 3.14 -7.64
C PHE A 23 10.39 4.35 -7.36
N ASP A 24 10.55 5.22 -8.35
CA ASP A 24 11.22 6.51 -8.17
C ASP A 24 10.19 7.56 -7.72
N PHE A 25 10.27 7.99 -6.46
CA PHE A 25 9.37 8.97 -5.88
C PHE A 25 10.04 9.75 -4.73
N GLU A 26 9.50 10.94 -4.45
CA GLU A 26 9.82 11.70 -3.24
C GLU A 26 8.66 11.59 -2.24
N LEU A 27 8.94 11.09 -1.04
CA LEU A 27 7.94 11.01 0.01
C LEU A 27 7.81 12.36 0.73
N VAL A 28 6.73 13.10 0.43
CA VAL A 28 6.44 14.40 1.04
C VAL A 28 5.24 14.30 1.98
N HIS A 29 5.40 14.75 3.22
CA HIS A 29 4.29 14.83 4.16
C HIS A 29 3.33 15.96 3.78
N ILE A 30 2.05 15.63 3.57
CA ILE A 30 0.98 16.59 3.29
C ILE A 30 0.06 16.72 4.52
N PRO A 31 -0.09 17.93 5.10
CA PRO A 31 -1.05 18.15 6.18
C PRO A 31 -2.48 17.83 5.75
N GLU A 32 -3.28 17.28 6.66
CA GLU A 32 -4.66 16.83 6.42
C GLU A 32 -5.52 17.87 5.68
N VAL A 33 -5.38 19.15 6.04
CA VAL A 33 -6.14 20.25 5.40
C VAL A 33 -5.94 20.34 3.89
N LYS A 34 -4.78 19.88 3.38
CA LYS A 34 -4.44 19.79 1.96
C LYS A 34 -4.65 18.39 1.38
N HIS A 35 -4.95 17.40 2.22
CA HIS A 35 -5.13 16.00 1.83
C HIS A 35 -6.60 15.54 1.83
N LYS A 36 -7.56 16.47 1.99
CA LYS A 36 -8.98 16.16 2.16
C LYS A 36 -9.62 15.36 1.03
N SER A 37 -9.19 15.57 -0.21
CA SER A 37 -9.79 14.87 -1.35
C SER A 37 -9.40 13.38 -1.36
N PRO A 38 -8.11 13.00 -1.31
CA PRO A 38 -7.74 11.59 -1.14
C PRO A 38 -8.25 10.96 0.17
N ASP A 39 -8.23 11.71 1.29
CA ASP A 39 -8.82 11.22 2.55
C ASP A 39 -10.32 10.90 2.38
N GLY A 40 -11.06 11.78 1.70
CA GLY A 40 -12.47 11.57 1.39
C GLY A 40 -12.73 10.38 0.48
N LEU A 41 -11.82 10.06 -0.44
CA LEU A 41 -11.90 8.87 -1.28
C LEU A 41 -11.62 7.59 -0.47
N SER A 42 -10.58 7.59 0.36
CA SER A 42 -10.24 6.44 1.21
C SER A 42 -11.34 6.12 2.24
N ARG A 43 -12.11 7.13 2.64
CA ARG A 43 -13.20 7.00 3.61
C ARG A 43 -14.58 6.93 2.97
N ARG A 44 -14.64 6.86 1.63
CA ARG A 44 -15.89 6.68 0.91
C ARG A 44 -16.52 5.35 1.33
N ARG A 45 -17.82 5.36 1.61
CA ARG A 45 -18.58 4.14 1.81
C ARG A 45 -18.66 3.39 0.47
N ILE A 46 -18.30 2.11 0.47
CA ILE A 46 -18.52 1.20 -0.67
C ILE A 46 -20.00 1.29 -1.05
N ALA A 47 -20.27 1.58 -2.33
CA ALA A 47 -21.65 1.69 -2.79
C ALA A 47 -22.33 0.31 -2.78
N GLU A 48 -23.67 0.28 -2.66
CA GLU A 48 -24.42 -0.97 -2.59
C GLU A 48 -24.31 -1.80 -3.89
N ASP A 49 -24.00 -1.17 -5.03
CA ASP A 49 -23.78 -1.86 -6.31
C ASP A 49 -22.31 -2.30 -6.54
N GLU A 50 -21.38 -1.84 -5.70
CA GLU A 50 -19.95 -2.15 -5.79
C GLU A 50 -19.59 -3.48 -5.11
N GLY A 51 -20.58 -4.23 -4.59
CA GLY A 51 -20.41 -5.61 -4.11
C GLY A 51 -19.25 -5.84 -3.11
N GLU A 52 -18.76 -7.08 -3.04
CA GLU A 52 -17.47 -7.43 -2.37
C GLU A 52 -16.26 -6.90 -3.17
N THR A 53 -16.54 -6.45 -4.41
CA THR A 53 -15.68 -5.82 -5.40
C THR A 53 -15.15 -4.44 -4.99
N GLY A 54 -15.65 -3.84 -3.90
CA GLY A 54 -15.12 -2.57 -3.38
C GLY A 54 -13.66 -2.60 -2.90
N SER A 55 -13.05 -3.79 -2.81
CA SER A 55 -11.63 -4.03 -2.59
C SER A 55 -10.91 -4.58 -3.84
N GLU A 56 -11.42 -4.25 -5.03
CA GLU A 56 -10.79 -4.63 -6.30
C GLU A 56 -9.33 -4.18 -6.37
N GLY A 57 -8.44 -5.11 -6.73
CA GLY A 57 -7.02 -4.87 -6.96
C GLY A 57 -6.11 -5.06 -5.75
N VAL A 58 -6.64 -5.31 -4.54
CA VAL A 58 -5.79 -5.61 -3.36
C VAL A 58 -5.14 -6.99 -3.48
N GLU A 59 -5.92 -8.03 -3.78
CA GLU A 59 -5.36 -9.39 -3.96
C GLU A 59 -4.37 -9.44 -5.14
N GLU A 60 -4.67 -8.77 -6.25
CA GLU A 60 -3.75 -8.68 -7.39
C GLU A 60 -2.43 -7.99 -7.02
N ALA A 61 -2.48 -6.95 -6.19
CA ALA A 61 -1.29 -6.28 -5.71
C ALA A 61 -0.48 -7.16 -4.73
N GLU A 62 -1.15 -7.94 -3.88
CA GLU A 62 -0.50 -8.91 -2.98
C GLU A 62 0.20 -10.01 -3.77
N ASP A 63 -0.49 -10.62 -4.74
CA ASP A 63 0.08 -11.64 -5.63
C ASP A 63 1.32 -11.11 -6.38
N TRP A 64 1.25 -9.87 -6.88
CA TRP A 64 2.39 -9.23 -7.54
C TRP A 64 3.57 -8.99 -6.59
N ILE A 65 3.30 -8.57 -5.34
CA ILE A 65 4.34 -8.38 -4.33
C ILE A 65 5.03 -9.69 -3.99
N ASP A 66 4.25 -10.77 -3.84
CA ASP A 66 4.78 -12.10 -3.62
C ASP A 66 5.58 -12.58 -4.84
N GLU A 67 5.18 -12.25 -6.07
CA GLU A 67 5.99 -12.55 -7.27
C GLU A 67 7.31 -11.77 -7.28
N VAL A 68 7.32 -10.47 -7.00
CA VAL A 68 8.53 -9.64 -7.14
C VAL A 68 9.49 -9.72 -5.95
N ILE A 69 8.98 -10.05 -4.75
CA ILE A 69 9.76 -10.10 -3.50
C ILE A 69 9.90 -11.53 -2.96
N GLY A 70 8.94 -12.42 -3.22
CA GLY A 70 8.90 -13.78 -2.69
C GLY A 70 9.96 -14.75 -3.23
N TYR A 71 10.72 -14.39 -4.27
CA TYR A 71 11.89 -15.15 -4.72
C TYR A 71 13.14 -15.03 -3.80
N GLY A 72 12.99 -14.49 -2.60
CA GLY A 72 14.02 -14.45 -1.56
C GLY A 72 13.91 -15.58 -0.54
N VAL A 73 14.02 -16.84 -0.96
CA VAL A 73 14.36 -18.02 -0.11
C VAL A 73 15.39 -18.89 -0.81
#